data_AF-A0A958WMW3-F1
#
_entry.id   AF-A0A958WMW3-F1
#
_cell.length_a   1.000
_cell.length_b   1.000
_cell.length_c   1.000
_cell.angle_alpha   90.00
_cell.angle_beta   90.00
_cell.angle_gamma   90.00
#
_symmetry.space_group_name_H-M   'P 1'
#
loop_
_entity.id
_entity.type
_entity.pdbx_description
1 polymer ?
#
loop_
_entity_poly.entity_id
_entity_poly.type
_entity_poly.pdbx_seq_one_letter_code
_entity_poly.pdbx_strand_id
1 'polypeptide(L)' 'NQRLSELRSQAAIDELLRMEISRERIEIHDFGEFNPIYDNSTWEGRIRNRRVDVILWPDYTL' A
#
# COMPACT_ATOMS: atom_id res chain seq x y z
N ASN A 1 1.01 -14.04 -0.77
CA ASN A 1 0.42 -12.80 -1.35
C ASN A 1 1.42 -11.69 -1.68
N GLN A 2 2.70 -11.99 -1.93
CA GLN A 2 3.71 -10.94 -2.20
C GLN A 2 3.42 -10.18 -3.49
N ARG A 3 3.34 -10.89 -4.63
CA ARG A 3 3.01 -10.31 -5.94
C ARG A 3 1.71 -9.50 -5.95
N LEU A 4 0.71 -9.94 -5.18
CA LEU A 4 -0.56 -9.21 -5.07
C LEU A 4 -0.41 -7.94 -4.23
N SER A 5 0.49 -7.91 -3.25
CA SER A 5 0.88 -6.67 -2.54
C SER A 5 1.50 -5.68 -3.52
N GLU A 6 2.51 -6.12 -4.26
CA GLU A 6 3.26 -5.29 -5.22
C GLU A 6 2.34 -4.71 -6.31
N LEU A 7 1.41 -5.49 -6.85
CA LEU A 7 0.46 -4.99 -7.85
C LEU A 7 -0.48 -3.90 -7.28
N ARG A 8 -0.84 -4.01 -6.00
CA ARG A 8 -1.70 -3.01 -5.34
C ARG A 8 -0.91 -1.74 -5.01
N SER A 9 0.30 -1.88 -4.48
CA SER A 9 1.18 -0.73 -4.21
C SER A 9 1.48 0.01 -5.51
N GLN A 10 1.77 -0.71 -6.61
CA GLN A 10 1.96 -0.11 -7.92
C GLN A 10 0.74 0.68 -8.41
N ALA A 11 -0.47 0.11 -8.32
CA ALA A 11 -1.68 0.81 -8.71
C ALA A 11 -1.92 2.11 -7.90
N ALA A 12 -1.59 2.11 -6.61
CA ALA A 12 -1.67 3.33 -5.79
C ALA A 12 -0.61 4.37 -6.21
N ILE A 13 0.61 3.94 -6.51
CA ILE A 13 1.68 4.83 -6.99
C ILE A 13 1.29 5.48 -8.30
N ASP A 14 0.75 4.71 -9.25
CA ASP A 14 0.34 5.23 -10.56
C ASP A 14 -0.71 6.36 -10.41
N GLU A 15 -1.65 6.22 -9.47
CA GLU A 15 -2.62 7.27 -9.15
C GLU A 15 -1.95 8.51 -8.50
N LEU A 16 -1.00 8.32 -7.59
CA LEU A 16 -0.27 9.44 -6.98
C LEU A 16 0.56 10.21 -8.00
N LEU A 17 1.22 9.51 -8.94
CA LEU A 17 1.95 10.13 -10.04
C LEU A 17 1.01 10.89 -10.98
N ARG A 18 -0.20 10.38 -11.22
CA ARG A 18 -1.25 11.07 -12.00
C ARG A 18 -1.74 12.36 -11.32
N MET A 19 -1.63 12.43 -10.00
CA MET A 19 -1.90 13.64 -9.20
C MET A 19 -0.68 14.57 -9.09
N GLU A 20 0.36 14.34 -9.91
CA GLU A 20 1.58 15.16 -9.96
C GLU A 20 2.40 15.14 -8.64
N ILE A 21 2.22 14.10 -7.81
CA ILE A 21 3.09 13.87 -6.66
C ILE A 21 4.42 13.30 -7.14
N SER A 22 5.51 14.00 -6.87
CA SER A 22 6.87 13.58 -7.25
C SER A 22 7.19 12.18 -6.74
N ARG A 23 7.75 11.32 -7.60
CA ARG A 23 8.10 9.93 -7.26
C ARG A 23 9.06 9.83 -6.08
N GLU A 24 9.95 10.81 -5.94
CA GLU A 24 10.97 10.95 -4.91
C GLU A 24 10.36 11.16 -3.51
N ARG A 25 9.10 11.60 -3.43
CA ARG A 25 8.36 11.77 -2.17
C ARG A 25 7.59 10.51 -1.74
N ILE A 26 7.69 9.42 -2.49
CA ILE A 26 6.92 8.20 -2.29
C ILE A 26 7.84 7.05 -1.88
N GLU A 27 7.68 6.57 -0.65
CA GLU A 27 8.29 5.32 -0.18
C GLU A 27 7.28 4.16 -0.28
N ILE A 28 7.76 2.95 -0.55
CA ILE A 28 6.92 1.75 -0.72
C ILE A 28 7.36 0.68 0.27
N HIS A 29 6.39 0.14 1.02
CA HIS A 29 6.59 -1.02 1.87
C HIS A 29 5.55 -2.10 1.58
N ASP A 30 5.99 -3.19 0.95
CA ASP A 30 5.15 -4.34 0.63
C ASP A 30 5.28 -5.44 1.69
N PHE A 31 4.22 -5.61 2.50
CA PHE A 31 4.22 -6.58 3.60
C PHE A 31 3.61 -7.94 3.24
N GLY A 32 3.07 -8.13 2.03
CA GLY A 32 2.52 -9.42 1.61
C GLY A 32 1.42 -9.94 2.54
N GLU A 33 1.70 -11.06 3.23
CA GLU A 33 0.79 -11.66 4.23
C GLU A 33 1.19 -11.38 5.68
N PHE A 34 2.29 -10.68 5.90
CA PHE A 34 2.93 -10.59 7.22
C PHE A 34 2.26 -9.59 8.18
N ASN A 35 1.25 -8.83 7.73
CA ASN A 35 0.49 -7.89 8.55
C ASN A 35 -1.03 -7.92 8.23
N PRO A 36 -1.73 -9.03 8.50
CA PRO A 36 -3.17 -9.10 8.28
C PRO A 36 -3.92 -8.33 9.37
N ILE A 37 -4.94 -7.55 8.99
CA ILE A 37 -5.87 -6.95 9.96
C ILE A 37 -7.03 -7.91 10.26
N TYR A 38 -7.41 -8.72 9.27
CA TYR A 38 -8.52 -9.67 9.38
C TYR A 38 -8.02 -11.12 9.20
N ASP A 39 -8.83 -12.09 9.63
CA ASP A 39 -8.49 -13.51 9.53
C ASP A 39 -8.37 -13.99 8.07
N ASN A 40 -7.15 -14.37 7.66
CA ASN A 40 -6.86 -14.90 6.33
C ASN A 40 -7.45 -16.30 6.07
N SER A 41 -7.94 -17.01 7.09
CA SER A 41 -8.61 -18.30 6.92
C SER A 41 -9.98 -18.16 6.25
N THR A 42 -10.65 -17.02 6.45
CA THR A 42 -11.99 -16.73 5.89
C THR A 42 -11.90 -16.00 4.56
N TRP A 43 -12.90 -16.18 3.68
CA TRP A 43 -12.96 -15.46 2.41
C TRP A 43 -13.17 -13.96 2.64
N GLU A 44 -14.03 -13.62 3.58
CA GLU A 44 -14.36 -12.26 4.00
C GLU A 44 -13.13 -11.54 4.58
N GLY A 45 -12.34 -12.21 5.41
CA GLY A 45 -11.10 -11.64 5.96
C GLY A 45 -10.04 -11.44 4.89
N ARG A 46 -9.86 -12.39 3.96
CA ARG A 46 -8.94 -12.22 2.82
C ARG A 46 -9.30 -11.03 1.94
N ILE A 47 -10.59 -10.81 1.64
CA ILE A 47 -11.02 -9.66 0.85
C ILE A 47 -10.75 -8.36 1.60
N ARG A 48 -11.05 -8.30 2.89
CA ARG A 48 -10.78 -7.10 3.71
C ARG A 48 -9.28 -6.81 3.87
N ASN A 49 -8.41 -7.81 3.74
CA ASN A 49 -6.96 -7.64 3.70
C ASN A 49 -6.42 -7.14 2.33
N ARG A 50 -7.26 -7.04 1.29
CA ARG A 50 -6.89 -6.48 -0.02
C ARG A 50 -6.98 -4.95 -0.04
N ARG A 51 -6.11 -4.29 0.73
CA ARG A 51 -6.02 -2.82 0.80
C ARG A 51 -4.60 -2.32 0.54
N VAL A 52 -4.47 -0.99 0.42
CA VAL A 52 -3.21 -0.23 0.46
C VAL A 52 -3.42 0.85 1.53
N ASP A 53 -2.46 0.99 2.43
CA ASP A 53 -2.46 2.04 3.45
C ASP A 53 -1.53 3.17 2.98
N VAL A 54 -2.00 4.43 2.97
CA VAL A 54 -1.20 5.60 2.60
C VAL A 54 -0.93 6.42 3.86
N ILE A 55 0.35 6.57 4.22
CA ILE A 55 0.77 7.28 5.42
C ILE A 55 1.44 8.58 5.00
N LEU A 56 0.93 9.72 5.47
CA LEU A 56 1.48 11.04 5.15
C LEU A 56 2.48 11.44 6.24
N TRP A 57 3.73 11.67 5.84
CA TRP A 57 4.80 12.10 6.72
C TRP A 57 5.07 13.58 6.45
N PRO A 58 4.92 14.46 7.44
CA PRO A 58 5.31 15.86 7.27
C PRO A 58 6.82 15.96 7.05
N ASP A 59 7.20 16.76 6.05
CA ASP A 59 8.59 17.13 5.83
C ASP A 59 8.94 18.27 6.79
N TYR A 60 9.82 18.00 7.75
CA TYR A 60 10.29 18.98 8.73
C TYR A 60 11.62 19.62 8.33
N THR A 61 12.04 19.50 7.07
CA THR A 61 13.26 20.17 6.61
C THR A 61 13.08 21.69 6.74
N LEU A 62 13.88 22.29 7.63
CA LEU A 62 13.90 23.74 7.95
C LEU A 62 14.51 24.58 6.83
#